data_AF-A0A933DLK4-F1
#
_entry.id   AF-A0A933DLK4-F1
#
_cell.length_a   1.000
_cell.length_b   1.000
_cell.length_c   1.000
_cell.angle_alpha   90.00
_cell.angle_beta   90.00
_cell.angle_gamma   90.00
#
_symmetry.space_group_name_H-M   'P 1'
#
loop_
_entity.id
_entity.type
_entity.pdbx_description
1 polymer ?
#
loop_
_entity_poly.entity_id
_entity_poly.type
_entity_poly.pdbx_seq_one_letter_code
_entity_poly.pdbx_strand_id
1 'polypeptide(L)'
;MTLIQPSQKSFTHLILVFFIVILVSGAFSLIFLYNRSVNMEHSISAAQVELRKIQTARAEIQDKIFGLSSDANLQKLSKERNLVKDKNPRYLEVSQSAVAGLAIR
;
A
#
# COMPACT_ATOMS: atom_id res chain seq x y z
N MET A 1 -40.90 -57.01 -41.71
CA MET A 1 -39.74 -56.68 -40.87
C MET A 1 -39.80 -55.20 -40.54
N THR A 2 -40.06 -54.86 -39.27
CA THR A 2 -40.10 -53.47 -38.81
C THR A 2 -38.71 -53.07 -38.32
N LEU A 3 -38.10 -52.13 -39.05
CA LEU A 3 -36.80 -51.55 -38.71
C LEU A 3 -37.00 -50.59 -37.53
N ILE A 4 -36.59 -50.99 -36.34
CA ILE A 4 -36.57 -50.12 -35.16
C ILE A 4 -35.26 -49.33 -35.22
N GLN A 5 -35.34 -48.04 -35.51
CA GLN A 5 -34.17 -47.16 -35.57
C GLN A 5 -33.78 -46.71 -34.16
N PRO A 6 -32.55 -46.97 -33.68
CA PRO A 6 -32.11 -46.52 -32.36
C PRO A 6 -31.77 -45.03 -32.42
N SER A 7 -32.43 -44.21 -31.60
CA SER A 7 -32.29 -42.75 -31.65
C SER A 7 -30.97 -42.30 -30.99
N GLN A 8 -30.10 -41.63 -31.76
CA GLN A 8 -28.85 -41.02 -31.29
C GLN A 8 -29.06 -39.72 -30.48
N LYS A 9 -30.00 -39.69 -29.53
CA LYS A 9 -30.43 -38.46 -28.83
C LYS A 9 -29.59 -38.05 -27.61
N SER A 10 -28.59 -38.84 -27.19
CA SER A 10 -27.89 -38.60 -25.91
C SER A 10 -26.92 -37.40 -25.92
N PHE A 11 -26.19 -37.19 -27.03
CA PHE A 11 -25.12 -36.17 -27.08
C PHE A 11 -25.64 -34.72 -27.03
N THR A 12 -26.80 -34.46 -27.64
CA THR A 12 -27.42 -33.12 -27.62
C THR A 12 -27.92 -32.75 -26.23
N HIS A 13 -28.47 -33.70 -25.47
CA HIS A 13 -28.87 -33.45 -24.08
C HIS A 13 -27.65 -33.18 -23.18
N LEU A 14 -26.53 -33.86 -23.41
CA LEU A 14 -25.29 -33.62 -22.67
C LEU A 14 -24.74 -32.21 -22.91
N ILE A 15 -24.72 -31.76 -24.18
CA ILE A 15 -24.32 -30.38 -24.52
C ILE A 15 -25.27 -29.37 -23.88
N LEU A 16 -26.57 -29.62 -23.92
CA LEU A 16 -27.57 -28.72 -23.34
C LEU A 16 -27.39 -28.57 -21.83
N VAL A 17 -27.14 -29.68 -21.11
CA VAL A 17 -26.84 -29.65 -19.67
C VAL A 17 -25.55 -28.88 -19.40
N PHE A 18 -24.51 -29.09 -20.22
CA PHE A 18 -23.25 -28.36 -20.08
C PHE A 18 -23.43 -26.84 -20.22
N PHE A 19 -24.22 -26.39 -21.20
CA PHE A 19 -24.54 -24.97 -21.37
C PHE A 19 -25.31 -24.39 -20.18
N ILE A 20 -26.26 -25.15 -19.63
CA ILE A 20 -27.00 -24.74 -18.43
C ILE A 20 -26.05 -24.58 -17.25
N VAL A 21 -25.14 -25.53 -17.03
CA VAL A 21 -24.15 -25.46 -15.95
C VAL A 21 -23.24 -24.24 -16.11
N ILE A 22 -22.77 -23.94 -17.33
CA ILE A 22 -21.98 -22.74 -17.61
C ILE A 22 -22.77 -21.48 -17.29
N LEU A 23 -24.03 -21.39 -17.72
CA LEU A 23 -24.88 -20.23 -17.48
C LEU A 23 -25.08 -19.97 -15.98
N VAL A 24 -25.41 -21.03 -15.25
CA VAL A 24 -25.62 -20.95 -13.80
C VAL A 24 -24.32 -20.57 -13.09
N SER A 25 -23.21 -21.23 -13.42
CA SER A 25 -21.89 -20.91 -12.86
C SER A 25 -21.47 -19.48 -13.18
N GLY A 26 -21.71 -19.02 -14.40
CA GLY A 26 -21.45 -17.65 -14.84
C GLY A 26 -22.25 -16.62 -14.03
N ALA A 27 -23.53 -16.87 -13.78
CA ALA A 27 -24.37 -16.00 -12.97
C ALA A 27 -23.85 -15.91 -11.52
N PHE A 28 -23.51 -17.04 -10.89
CA PHE A 28 -22.91 -17.04 -9.55
C PHE A 28 -21.56 -16.32 -9.51
N SER A 29 -20.73 -16.54 -10.53
CA SER A 29 -19.42 -15.90 -10.65
C SER A 29 -19.54 -14.38 -10.76
N LEU A 30 -20.52 -13.87 -11.51
CA LEU A 30 -20.78 -12.43 -11.62
C LEU A 30 -21.17 -11.81 -10.28
N ILE A 31 -22.07 -12.47 -9.53
CA ILE A 31 -22.49 -12.00 -8.20
C ILE A 31 -21.28 -11.99 -7.24
N PHE A 32 -20.49 -13.06 -7.25
CA PHE A 32 -19.28 -13.15 -6.42
C PHE A 32 -18.25 -12.07 -6.78
N LEU A 33 -18.01 -11.86 -8.07
CA LEU A 33 -17.06 -10.87 -8.57
C LEU A 33 -17.49 -9.45 -8.20
N TYR A 34 -18.78 -9.14 -8.35
CA TYR A 34 -19.32 -7.84 -7.96
C TYR A 34 -19.10 -7.56 -6.47
N ASN A 35 -19.50 -8.50 -5.60
CA ASN A 35 -19.32 -8.36 -4.16
C ASN A 35 -17.85 -8.20 -3.77
N ARG A 36 -16.97 -8.98 -4.41
CA ARG A 36 -15.53 -8.87 -4.18
C ARG A 36 -14.97 -7.51 -4.63
N SER A 37 -15.41 -7.00 -5.78
CA SER A 37 -14.99 -5.70 -6.31
C SER A 37 -15.37 -4.57 -5.35
N VAL A 38 -16.63 -4.54 -4.89
CA VAL A 38 -17.11 -3.53 -3.95
C VAL A 38 -16.34 -3.59 -2.63
N ASN A 39 -16.14 -4.80 -2.08
CA ASN A 39 -15.37 -4.95 -0.85
C ASN A 39 -13.89 -4.53 -1.00
N MET A 40 -13.31 -4.76 -2.17
CA MET A 40 -11.95 -4.36 -2.49
C MET A 40 -11.83 -2.84 -2.60
N GLU A 41 -12.82 -2.16 -3.18
CA GLU A 41 -12.87 -0.70 -3.24
C GLU A 41 -12.92 -0.07 -1.84
N HIS A 42 -13.77 -0.61 -0.95
CA HIS A 42 -13.81 -0.17 0.45
C HIS A 42 -12.47 -0.40 1.17
N SER A 43 -11.83 -1.55 0.93
CA SER A 43 -10.52 -1.86 1.53
C SER A 43 -9.43 -0.91 1.05
N ILE A 44 -9.43 -0.56 -0.24
CA ILE A 44 -8.50 0.41 -0.82
C ILE A 44 -8.74 1.79 -0.23
N SER A 45 -10.00 2.22 -0.12
CA SER A 45 -10.35 3.50 0.49
C SER A 45 -9.88 3.60 1.94
N ALA A 46 -10.11 2.55 2.73
CA ALA A 46 -9.64 2.48 4.12
C ALA A 46 -8.11 2.56 4.20
N ALA A 47 -7.39 1.82 3.35
CA ALA A 47 -5.93 1.86 3.28
C ALA A 47 -5.40 3.24 2.89
N GLN A 48 -6.06 3.95 1.96
CA GLN A 48 -5.68 5.32 1.60
C GLN A 48 -5.87 6.30 2.76
N VAL A 49 -6.94 6.16 3.54
CA VAL A 49 -7.17 6.98 4.74
C VAL A 49 -6.07 6.72 5.77
N GLU A 50 -5.69 5.47 5.98
CA GLU A 50 -4.60 5.10 6.90
C GLU A 50 -3.26 5.67 6.44
N LEU A 51 -2.94 5.57 5.14
CA LEU A 51 -1.72 6.18 4.57
C LEU A 51 -1.67 7.70 4.78
N ARG A 52 -2.81 8.40 4.62
CA ARG A 52 -2.88 9.85 4.90
C ARG A 52 -2.64 10.16 6.38
N LYS A 53 -3.16 9.34 7.30
CA LYS A 53 -2.88 9.47 8.73
C LYS A 53 -1.40 9.28 9.04
N ILE A 54 -0.75 8.30 8.42
CA ILE A 54 0.70 8.07 8.58
C ILE A 54 1.51 9.24 8.01
N GLN A 55 1.14 9.77 6.84
CA GLN A 55 1.82 10.92 6.24
C GLN A 55 1.70 12.19 7.09
N THR A 56 0.51 12.45 7.64
CA THR A 56 0.28 13.60 8.54
C THR A 56 1.03 13.43 9.85
N ALA A 57 1.00 12.24 10.46
CA ALA A 57 1.79 11.95 11.66
C ALA A 57 3.30 12.10 11.40
N ARG A 58 3.79 11.67 10.23
CA ARG A 58 5.19 11.87 9.83
C ARG A 58 5.53 13.35 9.72
N ALA A 59 4.68 14.15 9.08
CA ALA A 59 4.88 15.60 8.97
C ALA A 59 4.91 16.27 10.34
N GLU A 60 3.99 15.88 11.24
CA GLU A 60 3.96 16.40 12.61
C GLU A 60 5.21 16.03 13.41
N ILE A 61 5.71 14.81 13.28
CA ILE A 61 6.97 14.38 13.92
C ILE A 61 8.14 15.18 13.35
N GLN A 62 8.18 15.36 12.03
CA GLN A 62 9.20 16.14 11.36
C GLN A 62 9.19 17.59 11.87
N ASP A 63 8.02 18.23 11.97
CA ASP A 63 7.87 19.57 12.51
C ASP A 63 8.30 19.66 13.98
N LYS A 64 7.97 18.66 14.80
CA LYS A 64 8.44 18.59 16.19
C LYS A 64 9.97 18.49 16.29
N ILE A 65 10.60 17.65 15.46
CA ILE A 65 12.06 17.52 15.40
C ILE A 65 12.68 18.86 14.96
N PHE A 66 12.20 19.46 13.87
CA PHE A 66 12.71 20.76 13.42
C PHE A 66 12.48 21.87 14.45
N GLY A 67 11.35 21.85 15.15
CA GLY A 67 11.08 22.74 16.27
C GLY A 67 12.12 22.60 17.37
N LEU A 68 12.38 21.37 17.84
CA LEU A 68 13.37 21.10 18.89
C LEU A 68 14.81 21.43 18.45
N SER A 69 15.16 21.13 17.20
CA SER A 69 16.48 21.40 16.61
C SER A 69 16.62 22.80 16.03
N SER A 70 15.61 23.67 16.16
CA SER A 70 15.71 25.04 15.67
C SER A 70 16.78 25.81 16.45
N ASP A 71 17.56 26.64 15.75
CA ASP A 71 18.64 27.42 16.34
C ASP A 71 18.16 28.29 17.52
N ALA A 72 16.90 28.75 17.48
CA ALA A 72 16.28 29.50 18.57
C ALA A 72 16.13 28.66 19.85
N ASN A 73 15.61 27.43 19.72
CA ASN A 73 15.46 26.52 20.86
C ASN A 73 16.80 25.98 21.34
N LEU A 74 17.74 25.71 20.43
CA LEU A 74 19.10 25.30 20.78
C LEU A 74 19.87 26.40 21.50
N GLN A 75 19.74 27.67 21.09
CA GLN A 75 20.33 28.81 21.81
C GLN A 75 19.69 29.03 23.19
N LYS A 76 18.37 28.81 23.32
CA LYS A 76 17.69 28.91 24.61
C LYS A 76 18.17 27.79 25.55
N LEU A 77 18.22 26.55 25.07
CA LEU A 77 18.74 25.40 25.81
C LEU A 77 20.21 25.59 26.18
N SER A 78 21.02 26.16 25.28
CA SER A 78 22.43 26.41 25.54
C SER A 78 22.63 27.47 26.62
N LYS A 79 21.83 28.55 26.60
CA LYS A 79 21.86 29.59 27.64
C LYS A 79 21.40 29.06 29.00
N GLU A 80 20.32 28.27 29.04
CA GLU A 80 19.80 27.67 30.29
C GLU A 80 20.78 26.67 30.92
N ARG A 81 21.57 25.98 30.10
CA ARG A 81 22.54 24.97 30.55
C ARG A 81 23.99 25.47 30.58
N ASN A 82 24.21 26.78 30.38
CA ASN A 82 25.55 27.40 30.28
C ASN A 82 26.47 26.70 29.25
N LEU A 83 25.89 26.17 28.18
CA LEU A 83 26.62 25.52 27.10
C LEU A 83 27.10 26.58 26.09
N VAL A 84 28.36 26.44 25.68
CA VAL A 84 29.00 27.30 24.67
C VAL A 84 29.23 26.54 23.38
N LYS A 85 29.11 27.24 22.24
CA LYS A 85 29.35 26.67 20.92
C LYS A 85 30.84 26.33 20.78
N ASP A 86 31.14 25.05 20.59
CA ASP A 86 32.49 24.59 20.30
C ASP A 86 32.88 25.00 18.87
N LYS A 87 34.02 25.67 18.72
CA LYS A 87 34.54 26.16 17.43
C LYS A 87 35.31 25.09 16.66
N ASN A 88 35.81 24.06 17.32
CA ASN A 88 36.60 22.98 16.71
C ASN A 88 36.26 21.63 17.36
N PRO A 89 35.07 21.07 17.06
CA PRO A 89 34.64 19.79 17.62
C PRO A 89 35.54 18.65 17.14
N ARG A 90 36.36 18.11 18.03
CA ARG A 90 37.24 16.95 17.75
C ARG A 90 36.56 15.59 17.87
N TYR A 91 35.27 15.56 18.20
CA TYR A 91 34.47 14.36 18.47
C TYR A 91 33.58 13.92 17.29
N LEU A 92 33.59 14.66 16.17
CA LEU A 92 32.89 14.26 14.96
C LEU A 92 33.87 13.50 14.04
N GLU A 93 33.86 12.18 14.11
CA GLU A 93 34.48 11.33 13.08
C GLU A 93 33.59 11.36 11.84
N VAL A 94 33.79 12.36 10.98
CA VAL A 94 33.09 12.41 9.69
C VAL A 94 33.75 11.38 8.78
N SER A 95 33.10 10.22 8.63
CA SER A 95 33.43 9.23 7.61
C SER A 95 33.44 9.91 6.23
N GLN A 96 34.61 9.98 5.61
CA GLN A 96 34.85 10.63 4.33
C GLN A 96 34.02 10.03 3.18
N SER A 97 33.48 8.83 3.37
CA SER A 97 32.58 8.13 2.46
C SER A 97 31.19 8.77 2.34
N ALA A 98 30.73 9.51 3.36
CA ALA A 98 29.39 10.11 3.37
C ALA A 98 29.33 11.45 2.61
N VAL A 99 30.45 12.16 2.49
CA VAL A 99 30.52 13.48 1.82
C VAL A 99 30.73 13.33 0.31
N ALA A 100 31.42 12.27 -0.14
CA ALA A 100 31.66 12.02 -1.56
C ALA A 100 30.39 11.68 -2.37
N GLY A 101 29.32 11.21 -1.73
CA GLY A 101 28.04 10.92 -2.38
C GLY A 101 27.15 12.16 -2.64
N LEU A 102 27.45 13.30 -2.02
CA LEU A 102 26.70 14.56 -2.18
C LEU A 102 27.31 15.51 -3.22
N ALA A 103 28.56 15.27 -3.65
CA ALA A 103 29.26 16.09 -4.64
C ALA A 103 29.12 15.56 -6.09
N ILE A 104 28.44 14.43 -6.28
CA ILE A 104 28.14 13.85 -7.59
C ILE A 104 26.62 13.80 -7.77
N ARG A 105 26.00 14.98 -7.90
CA ARG A 105 24.69 15.15 -8.54
C ARG A 105 24.62 16.53 -9.17
#